data_AF-A0A9D7MSD9-F1
#
_entry.id   AF-A0A9D7MSD9-F1
#
_cell.length_a   1.000
_cell.length_b   1.000
_cell.length_c   1.000
_cell.angle_alpha   90.00
_cell.angle_beta   90.00
_cell.angle_gamma   90.00
#
_symmetry.space_group_name_H-M   'P 1'
#
loop_
_entity.id
_entity.type
_entity.pdbx_description
1 polymer ?
#
loop_
_entity_poly.entity_id
_entity_poly.type
_entity_poly.pdbx_seq_one_letter_code
_entity_poly.pdbx_strand_id
1 'polypeptide(L)'
;MFKVIVIAAIGLLLVLGLSGFAWFGGPKAIARESRGPFAIETLVKRISAGGFPNTSGNPFARTEVTEFRLLHRGKPIAVTVSGGTIDRFWEARFLEDAPRPAVLLAGTGLWLVTEENGAAKIDELKEQDTSGALMQWLDGADGQPAKPVHVGIRDARGESRSYKGGTLLLLGRGAVLDVRTLAIQRYRPYQADGFSASNDDARRLSPGRSQYVLLGHKSNRDDNTTAYALVVADPGRQLAYAVPFDRKATRLVDANAIDATWFDHHFAWGRDDSGAEKLVRRTGAPPYPRLGRIVQFGSVMAQYHLDEATPPLQQALLAFLVERFDARVLPSRTADVPDTSGTLIWLRMGAQAYKLRFDPKDREVLLSFPSVRLDEEADAYARLKEAAQAFNAVLATGQHRDLFDDAPAK
;
A
#
# COMPACT_ATOMS: atom_id res chain seq x y z
N MET A 1 79.76 33.49 11.68
CA MET A 1 79.66 34.95 11.88
C MET A 1 78.57 35.44 10.93
N PHE A 2 77.40 35.88 11.44
CA PHE A 2 76.31 36.65 10.76
C PHE A 2 75.71 36.06 9.45
N LYS A 3 74.40 35.82 9.22
CA LYS A 3 73.10 36.49 9.45
C LYS A 3 71.97 35.43 9.14
N VAL A 4 70.85 35.24 9.87
CA VAL A 4 69.63 36.11 10.06
C VAL A 4 68.78 36.09 8.75
N ILE A 5 67.51 35.61 8.59
CA ILE A 5 66.20 35.69 9.33
C ILE A 5 65.15 34.73 8.68
N VAL A 6 64.35 33.94 9.45
CA VAL A 6 62.88 33.99 9.80
C VAL A 6 61.87 33.76 8.64
N ILE A 7 60.86 32.87 8.77
CA ILE A 7 59.41 33.09 9.08
C ILE A 7 58.74 31.70 8.91
N ALA A 8 57.71 31.23 9.61
CA ALA A 8 57.09 31.49 10.90
C ALA A 8 56.16 30.30 11.14
N ALA A 9 56.31 29.65 12.30
CA ALA A 9 55.46 28.57 12.73
C ALA A 9 54.17 29.14 13.32
N ILE A 10 53.03 28.62 12.86
CA ILE A 10 51.72 28.87 13.42
C ILE A 10 51.67 28.16 14.78
N GLY A 11 51.84 28.95 15.83
CA GLY A 11 51.73 28.51 17.21
C GLY A 11 51.30 29.67 18.09
N LEU A 12 50.10 29.54 18.66
CA LEU A 12 49.56 30.32 19.77
C LEU A 12 48.91 31.69 19.45
N LEU A 13 47.60 31.64 19.18
CA LEU A 13 46.67 32.62 19.74
C LEU A 13 45.50 31.83 20.36
N LEU A 14 45.71 31.51 21.64
CA LEU A 14 44.73 30.98 22.57
C LEU A 14 44.29 32.17 23.45
N VAL A 15 43.01 32.19 23.82
CA VAL A 15 42.37 33.08 24.80
C VAL A 15 41.88 34.42 24.27
N LEU A 16 40.62 34.44 23.83
CA LEU A 16 39.55 35.38 24.24
C LEU A 16 38.29 35.06 23.42
N GLY A 17 37.20 34.67 24.09
CA GLY A 17 35.90 34.42 23.45
C GLY A 17 35.18 33.12 23.81
N LEU A 18 35.49 32.51 24.95
CA LEU A 18 34.59 31.56 25.62
C LEU A 18 33.40 32.33 26.22
N SER A 19 32.46 32.74 25.38
CA SER A 19 31.15 33.22 25.83
C SER A 19 30.16 33.24 24.67
N GLY A 20 29.28 32.23 24.67
CA GLY A 20 27.94 32.34 24.11
C GLY A 20 27.84 32.15 22.61
N PHE A 21 27.70 30.91 22.15
CA PHE A 21 26.69 30.55 21.16
C PHE A 21 26.35 29.05 21.31
N ALA A 22 25.86 28.70 22.50
CA ALA A 22 25.04 27.50 22.68
C ALA A 22 23.66 27.77 22.06
N TRP A 23 23.57 27.73 20.73
CA TRP A 23 22.29 27.62 20.02
C TRP A 23 21.82 26.15 20.07
N PHE A 24 21.75 25.58 21.28
CA PHE A 24 21.21 24.24 21.51
C PHE A 24 19.71 24.32 21.80
N GLY A 25 18.98 25.00 20.93
CA GLY A 25 17.53 24.84 20.84
C GLY A 25 17.23 23.66 19.94
N GLY A 26 17.29 22.44 20.47
CA GLY A 26 16.73 21.27 19.75
C GLY A 26 15.27 21.55 19.35
N PRO A 27 14.71 20.87 18.34
CA PRO A 27 13.35 21.12 17.90
C PRO A 27 12.40 21.06 19.10
N LYS A 28 11.65 22.14 19.31
CA LYS A 28 10.69 22.25 20.41
C LYS A 28 9.46 21.41 20.05
N ALA A 29 8.97 20.63 21.01
CA ALA A 29 7.72 19.90 20.84
C ALA A 29 6.57 20.91 20.62
N ILE A 30 5.77 20.66 19.59
CA ILE A 30 4.60 21.50 19.25
C ILE A 30 3.31 20.93 19.83
N ALA A 31 3.31 19.64 20.16
CA ALA A 31 2.19 18.94 20.81
C ALA A 31 2.74 17.81 21.68
N ARG A 32 1.99 17.45 22.72
CA ARG A 32 2.29 16.35 23.62
C ARG A 32 1.00 15.64 24.01
N GLU A 33 0.96 14.33 23.81
CA GLU A 33 -0.15 13.46 24.23
C GLU A 33 0.36 12.44 25.23
N SER A 34 -0.37 12.21 26.33
CA SER A 34 0.08 11.34 27.43
C SER A 34 -0.94 10.26 27.73
N ARG A 35 -0.44 9.05 28.04
CA ARG A 35 -1.26 7.93 28.47
C ARG A 35 -0.51 7.07 29.48
N GLY A 36 -1.02 7.02 30.71
CA GLY A 36 -0.33 6.37 31.82
C GLY A 36 1.07 6.95 32.02
N PRO A 37 2.12 6.12 32.10
CA PRO A 37 3.49 6.57 32.32
C PRO A 37 4.16 7.13 31.06
N PHE A 38 3.51 7.02 29.89
CA PHE A 38 4.08 7.38 28.60
C PHE A 38 3.56 8.72 28.08
N ALA A 39 4.40 9.45 27.37
CA ALA A 39 3.99 10.63 26.60
C ALA A 39 4.69 10.68 25.24
N ILE A 40 3.93 10.98 24.19
CA ILE A 40 4.44 11.16 22.83
C ILE A 40 4.52 12.66 22.56
N GLU A 41 5.72 13.15 22.26
CA GLU A 41 5.95 14.51 21.79
C GLU A 41 6.00 14.55 20.27
N THR A 42 5.31 15.52 19.69
CA THR A 42 5.32 15.82 18.25
C THR A 42 6.33 16.92 17.97
N LEU A 43 7.30 16.63 17.12
CA LEU A 43 8.40 17.51 16.71
C LEU A 43 8.25 17.84 15.23
N VAL A 44 8.50 19.10 14.86
CA VAL A 44 8.50 19.51 13.44
C VAL A 44 9.92 19.84 13.04
N LYS A 45 10.33 19.34 11.87
CA LYS A 45 11.58 19.75 11.23
C LYS A 45 11.36 20.08 9.77
N ARG A 46 12.23 20.91 9.22
CA ARG A 46 12.29 21.19 7.78
C ARG A 46 13.39 20.35 7.15
N ILE A 47 13.05 19.57 6.14
CA ILE A 47 14.01 18.82 5.32
C ILE A 47 14.02 19.35 3.89
N SER A 48 15.01 18.93 3.09
CA SER A 48 14.92 19.13 1.64
C SER A 48 13.68 18.42 1.11
N ALA A 49 12.91 19.08 0.24
CA ALA A 49 11.69 18.52 -0.36
C ALA A 49 11.96 17.30 -1.25
N GLY A 50 13.23 17.05 -1.60
CA GLY A 50 13.62 15.97 -2.50
C GLY A 50 13.10 16.21 -3.93
N GLY A 51 13.70 15.51 -4.90
CA GLY A 51 13.22 15.54 -6.28
C GLY A 51 13.70 16.73 -7.11
N PHE A 52 14.95 17.16 -6.94
CA PHE A 52 15.62 17.85 -8.05
C PHE A 52 16.10 16.80 -9.06
N PRO A 53 15.73 16.88 -10.34
CA PRO A 53 14.89 17.91 -10.98
C PRO A 53 13.37 17.61 -11.02
N ASN A 54 12.93 16.41 -10.64
CA ASN A 54 11.61 15.85 -11.00
C ASN A 54 10.34 16.44 -10.34
N THR A 55 10.39 17.12 -9.19
CA THR A 55 9.16 17.56 -8.45
C THR A 55 8.97 19.07 -8.38
N SER A 56 10.02 19.88 -8.32
CA SER A 56 9.87 21.34 -8.16
C SER A 56 10.87 22.20 -8.92
N GLY A 57 11.87 21.60 -9.58
CA GLY A 57 12.98 22.33 -10.21
C GLY A 57 13.84 23.19 -9.25
N ASN A 58 13.48 23.26 -7.96
CA ASN A 58 14.15 24.07 -6.96
C ASN A 58 14.96 23.16 -6.00
N PRO A 59 16.31 23.14 -6.11
CA PRO A 59 17.14 22.30 -5.25
C PRO A 59 17.15 22.73 -3.78
N PHE A 60 16.60 23.91 -3.46
CA PHE A 60 16.50 24.46 -2.11
C PHE A 60 15.09 24.37 -1.52
N ALA A 61 14.13 23.80 -2.25
CA ALA A 61 12.78 23.60 -1.73
C ALA A 61 12.84 22.80 -0.43
N ARG A 62 12.14 23.29 0.61
CA ARG A 62 12.04 22.62 1.90
C ARG A 62 10.61 22.16 2.12
N THR A 63 10.46 21.01 2.75
CA THR A 63 9.17 20.52 3.22
C THR A 63 9.20 20.30 4.72
N GLU A 64 8.06 20.50 5.36
CA GLU A 64 7.87 20.25 6.79
C GLU A 64 7.54 18.77 7.00
N VAL A 65 8.22 18.15 7.95
CA VAL A 65 8.01 16.76 8.31
C VAL A 65 7.94 16.63 9.82
N THR A 66 7.23 15.60 10.26
CA THR A 66 7.01 15.31 11.67
C THR A 66 7.93 14.19 12.14
N GLU A 67 8.49 14.36 13.34
CA GLU A 67 9.15 13.30 14.10
C GLU A 67 8.44 13.17 15.45
N PHE A 68 8.52 11.99 16.05
CA PHE A 68 7.95 11.71 17.35
C PHE A 68 9.02 11.28 18.33
N ARG A 69 8.91 11.72 19.58
CA ARG A 69 9.76 11.29 20.69
C ARG A 69 8.88 10.71 21.79
N LEU A 70 9.22 9.50 22.24
CA LEU A 70 8.54 8.87 23.36
C LEU A 70 9.23 9.24 24.68
N LEU A 71 8.45 9.58 25.69
CA LEU A 71 8.89 9.79 27.05
C LEU A 71 8.28 8.71 27.96
N HIS A 72 9.03 8.24 28.95
CA HIS A 72 8.53 7.47 30.10
C HIS A 72 8.80 8.28 31.37
N ARG A 73 7.73 8.66 32.08
CA ARG A 73 7.79 9.50 33.30
C ARG A 73 8.62 10.77 33.10
N GLY A 74 8.46 11.39 31.93
CA GLY A 74 9.16 12.62 31.53
C GLY A 74 10.58 12.44 31.00
N LYS A 75 11.15 11.23 31.01
CA LYS A 75 12.48 10.94 30.47
C LYS A 75 12.37 10.37 29.05
N PRO A 76 13.18 10.84 28.08
CA PRO A 76 13.19 10.26 26.74
C PRO A 76 13.52 8.77 26.74
N ILE A 77 12.74 8.00 25.98
CA ILE A 77 13.02 6.62 25.64
C ILE A 77 13.87 6.61 24.38
N ALA A 78 15.00 5.91 24.45
CA ALA A 78 15.90 5.72 23.34
C ALA A 78 16.03 4.21 23.06
N VAL A 79 16.10 3.86 21.79
CA VAL A 79 16.19 2.48 21.30
C VAL A 79 17.59 2.25 20.74
N THR A 80 18.25 1.18 21.18
CA THR A 80 19.54 0.75 20.63
C THR A 80 19.31 0.00 19.33
N VAL A 81 20.04 0.38 18.28
CA VAL A 81 19.97 -0.19 16.93
C VAL A 81 21.37 -0.41 16.38
N SER A 82 21.48 -1.13 15.26
CA SER A 82 22.77 -1.30 14.58
C SER A 82 23.31 0.08 14.15
N GLY A 83 24.44 0.49 14.72
CA GLY A 83 25.06 1.79 14.46
C GLY A 83 24.75 2.90 15.46
N GLY A 84 24.00 2.65 16.55
CA GLY A 84 23.90 3.60 17.66
C GLY A 84 22.58 3.54 18.43
N THR A 85 22.14 4.71 18.89
CA THR A 85 20.88 4.86 19.62
C THR A 85 20.02 5.91 18.93
N ILE A 86 18.72 5.63 18.82
CA ILE A 86 17.72 6.56 18.27
C ILE A 86 16.67 6.92 19.33
N ASP A 87 16.28 8.18 19.39
CA ASP A 87 15.23 8.70 20.30
C ASP A 87 14.12 9.43 19.54
N ARG A 88 14.15 9.36 18.20
CA ARG A 88 13.18 9.99 17.29
C ARG A 88 12.69 8.99 16.26
N PHE A 89 11.39 9.04 16.01
CA PHE A 89 10.67 8.06 15.19
C PHE A 89 9.81 8.78 14.16
N TRP A 90 9.54 8.14 13.03
CA TRP A 90 8.61 8.67 12.02
C TRP A 90 7.15 8.45 12.40
N GLU A 91 6.89 7.53 13.34
CA GLU A 91 5.58 7.25 13.88
C GLU A 91 5.71 6.82 15.34
N ALA A 92 4.75 7.27 16.17
CA ALA A 92 4.56 6.81 17.53
C ALA A 92 3.06 6.81 17.83
N ARG A 93 2.53 5.67 18.28
CA ARG A 93 1.11 5.52 18.61
C ARG A 93 0.87 4.72 19.89
N PHE A 94 -0.09 5.16 20.71
CA PHE A 94 -0.65 4.39 21.80
C PHE A 94 -1.54 3.27 21.26
N LEU A 95 -1.30 2.03 21.70
CA LEU A 95 -2.20 0.91 21.43
C LEU A 95 -3.34 0.96 22.43
N GLU A 96 -4.55 1.24 21.96
CA GLU A 96 -5.66 1.58 22.85
C GLU A 96 -6.26 0.40 23.60
N ASP A 97 -6.36 -0.74 22.93
CA ASP A 97 -6.99 -1.95 23.46
C ASP A 97 -5.99 -2.87 24.16
N ALA A 98 -4.79 -2.35 24.45
CA ALA A 98 -3.76 -3.06 25.17
C ALA A 98 -4.11 -3.18 26.68
N PRO A 99 -3.80 -4.31 27.33
CA PRO A 99 -4.13 -4.55 28.74
C PRO A 99 -3.32 -3.67 29.70
N ARG A 100 -2.27 -3.02 29.20
CA ARG A 100 -1.42 -2.07 29.91
C ARG A 100 -0.93 -0.99 28.93
N PRO A 101 -0.46 0.17 29.41
CA PRO A 101 0.09 1.20 28.55
C PRO A 101 1.15 0.63 27.61
N ALA A 102 0.90 0.77 26.31
CA ALA A 102 1.74 0.24 25.25
C ALA A 102 1.84 1.26 24.11
N VAL A 103 3.04 1.43 23.57
CA VAL A 103 3.32 2.35 22.48
C VAL A 103 4.03 1.60 21.37
N LEU A 104 3.51 1.72 20.16
CA LEU A 104 4.20 1.27 18.95
C LEU A 104 5.04 2.42 18.40
N LEU A 105 6.34 2.18 18.22
CA LEU A 105 7.29 3.10 17.64
C LEU A 105 7.74 2.58 16.28
N ALA A 106 7.80 3.46 15.28
CA ALA A 106 8.24 3.07 13.96
C ALA A 106 9.13 4.12 13.28
N GLY A 107 10.13 3.61 12.57
CA GLY A 107 11.02 4.37 11.68
C GLY A 107 11.45 3.44 10.56
N THR A 108 12.76 3.20 10.43
CA THR A 108 13.29 2.12 9.58
C THR A 108 13.08 0.72 10.20
N GLY A 109 12.81 0.65 11.51
CA GLY A 109 12.42 -0.55 12.26
C GLY A 109 11.09 -0.37 13.01
N LEU A 110 10.68 -1.38 13.77
CA LEU A 110 9.47 -1.38 14.60
C LEU A 110 9.77 -1.87 16.02
N TRP A 111 9.27 -1.15 17.03
CA TRP A 111 9.44 -1.48 18.43
C TRP A 111 8.14 -1.32 19.21
N LEU A 112 7.90 -2.24 20.13
CA LEU A 112 6.82 -2.16 21.10
C LEU A 112 7.41 -1.73 22.44
N VAL A 113 6.90 -0.62 22.99
CA VAL A 113 7.29 -0.14 24.33
C VAL A 113 6.15 -0.37 25.29
N THR A 114 6.40 -1.08 26.38
CA THR A 114 5.43 -1.36 27.45
C THR A 114 6.00 -1.00 28.81
N GLU A 115 5.17 -0.93 29.85
CA GLU A 115 5.66 -0.83 31.23
C GLU A 115 5.63 -2.19 31.92
N GLU A 116 6.76 -2.59 32.51
CA GLU A 116 6.91 -3.80 33.31
C GLU A 116 7.63 -3.45 34.61
N ASN A 117 7.01 -3.72 35.77
CA ASN A 117 7.55 -3.38 37.09
C ASN A 117 7.96 -1.91 37.25
N GLY A 118 7.24 -0.99 36.60
CA GLY A 118 7.50 0.45 36.66
C GLY A 118 8.67 0.93 35.80
N ALA A 119 9.29 0.05 35.01
CA ALA A 119 10.30 0.38 34.01
C ALA A 119 9.74 0.22 32.59
N ALA A 120 10.24 1.02 31.65
CA ALA A 120 9.94 0.83 30.24
C ALA A 120 10.69 -0.39 29.70
N LYS A 121 9.96 -1.32 29.10
CA LYS A 121 10.48 -2.46 28.35
C LYS A 121 10.30 -2.18 26.86
N ILE A 122 11.33 -2.49 26.08
CA ILE A 122 11.35 -2.30 24.63
C ILE A 122 11.53 -3.67 23.99
N ASP A 123 10.56 -4.08 23.19
CA ASP A 123 10.61 -5.30 22.39
C ASP A 123 10.78 -4.92 20.91
N GLU A 124 11.87 -5.37 20.28
CA GLU A 124 12.07 -5.20 18.84
C GLU A 124 11.18 -6.17 18.07
N LEU A 125 10.35 -5.60 17.18
CA LEU A 125 9.38 -6.32 16.36
C LEU A 125 9.91 -6.54 14.94
N LYS A 126 10.65 -5.54 14.41
CA LYS A 126 11.33 -5.59 13.12
C LYS A 126 12.63 -4.80 13.20
N GLU A 127 13.71 -5.41 12.72
CA GLU A 127 15.01 -4.76 12.54
C GLU A 127 14.94 -3.59 11.55
N GLN A 128 15.88 -2.66 11.67
CA GLN A 128 16.01 -1.56 10.73
C GLN A 128 16.42 -2.02 9.34
N ASP A 129 15.67 -1.61 8.32
CA ASP A 129 16.06 -1.77 6.92
C ASP A 129 15.55 -0.61 6.06
N THR A 130 15.83 -0.68 4.75
CA THR A 130 15.42 0.34 3.77
C THR A 130 13.96 0.23 3.33
N SER A 131 13.25 -0.85 3.69
CA SER A 131 11.85 -1.07 3.29
C SER A 131 10.85 -0.30 4.15
N GLY A 132 11.33 0.34 5.22
CA GLY A 132 10.52 1.07 6.18
C GLY A 132 9.73 0.14 7.10
N ALA A 133 8.79 0.72 7.84
CA ALA A 133 7.89 -0.03 8.70
C ALA A 133 6.50 -0.13 8.08
N LEU A 134 5.91 -1.32 8.13
CA LEU A 134 4.53 -1.57 7.68
C LEU A 134 3.71 -2.12 8.83
N MET A 135 2.49 -1.62 8.97
CA MET A 135 1.54 -2.04 10.00
C MET A 135 0.20 -2.34 9.34
N GLN A 136 -0.39 -3.49 9.62
CA GLN A 136 -1.67 -3.87 9.05
C GLN A 136 -2.52 -4.63 10.07
N TRP A 137 -3.68 -4.10 10.42
CA TRP A 137 -4.67 -4.86 11.19
C TRP A 137 -5.13 -6.06 10.37
N LEU A 138 -5.02 -7.27 10.92
CA LEU A 138 -5.47 -8.49 10.26
C LEU A 138 -6.98 -8.71 10.46
N ASP A 139 -7.54 -8.17 11.54
CA ASP A 139 -8.95 -8.27 11.92
C ASP A 139 -9.55 -6.87 12.07
N GLY A 140 -9.43 -6.07 11.01
CA GLY A 140 -10.00 -4.73 10.89
C GLY A 140 -11.53 -4.71 10.80
N ALA A 141 -12.07 -3.83 9.96
CA ALA A 141 -13.50 -3.79 9.67
C ALA A 141 -13.98 -5.17 9.18
N ASP A 142 -15.16 -5.58 9.66
CA ASP A 142 -15.78 -6.88 9.36
C ASP A 142 -14.91 -8.11 9.71
N GLY A 143 -13.90 -7.93 10.57
CA GLY A 143 -12.99 -9.00 10.99
C GLY A 143 -12.02 -9.45 9.89
N GLN A 144 -11.77 -8.62 8.88
CA GLN A 144 -10.85 -8.89 7.77
C GLN A 144 -9.69 -7.89 7.74
N PRO A 145 -8.59 -8.20 7.03
CA PRO A 145 -7.44 -7.32 7.00
C PRO A 145 -7.77 -5.91 6.50
N ALA A 146 -7.34 -4.90 7.26
CA ALA A 146 -7.44 -3.51 6.86
C ALA A 146 -6.37 -3.17 5.81
N LYS A 147 -6.46 -1.97 5.22
CA LYS A 147 -5.37 -1.45 4.39
C LYS A 147 -4.08 -1.31 5.21
N PRO A 148 -2.93 -1.70 4.67
CA PRO A 148 -1.65 -1.50 5.35
C PRO A 148 -1.32 0.00 5.47
N VAL A 149 -0.62 0.34 6.54
CA VAL A 149 -0.04 1.65 6.79
C VAL A 149 1.47 1.55 6.61
N HIS A 150 1.98 2.21 5.58
CA HIS A 150 3.41 2.38 5.38
C HIS A 150 3.89 3.60 6.18
N VAL A 151 4.86 3.37 7.07
CA VAL A 151 5.49 4.43 7.83
C VAL A 151 6.65 4.99 7.03
N GLY A 152 6.55 6.28 6.74
CA GLY A 152 7.59 7.06 6.09
C GLY A 152 7.58 8.50 6.56
N ILE A 153 8.56 9.25 6.05
CA ILE A 153 8.70 10.69 6.30
C ILE A 153 7.49 11.41 5.71
N ARG A 154 6.74 12.13 6.56
CA ARG A 154 5.58 12.94 6.16
C ARG A 154 5.26 14.04 7.18
N ASP A 155 4.34 14.92 6.83
CA ASP A 155 3.69 15.81 7.79
C ASP A 155 2.52 15.09 8.47
N ALA A 156 2.61 14.85 9.78
CA ALA A 156 1.65 14.07 10.57
C ALA A 156 1.07 14.88 11.75
N ARG A 157 1.19 16.23 11.73
CA ARG A 157 0.82 17.11 12.86
C ARG A 157 -0.65 17.01 13.32
N GLY A 158 -1.56 16.64 12.41
CA GLY A 158 -2.99 16.51 12.69
C GLY A 158 -3.46 15.08 12.93
N GLU A 159 -2.57 14.09 12.86
CA GLU A 159 -2.95 12.68 13.00
C GLU A 159 -3.01 12.28 14.48
N SER A 160 -4.10 11.61 14.88
CA SER A 160 -4.28 11.07 16.25
C SER A 160 -3.08 10.22 16.73
N ARG A 161 -2.65 10.29 18.00
CA ARG A 161 -1.61 9.35 18.49
C ARG A 161 -2.19 8.02 18.96
N SER A 162 -3.50 7.84 18.91
CA SER A 162 -4.12 6.53 19.14
C SER A 162 -4.06 5.63 17.91
N TYR A 163 -3.84 4.34 18.14
CA TYR A 163 -3.96 3.31 17.11
C TYR A 163 -4.98 2.26 17.54
N LYS A 164 -6.02 2.14 16.70
CA LYS A 164 -7.20 1.28 16.84
C LYS A 164 -7.51 0.66 15.48
N GLY A 165 -8.15 -0.50 15.49
CA GLY A 165 -8.65 -1.11 14.25
C GLY A 165 -9.01 -2.58 14.39
N GLY A 166 -8.29 -3.32 15.24
CA GLY A 166 -8.49 -4.75 15.47
C GLY A 166 -7.74 -5.23 16.70
N THR A 167 -7.57 -6.54 16.83
CA THR A 167 -6.81 -7.19 17.91
C THR A 167 -5.49 -7.78 17.42
N LEU A 168 -5.41 -8.17 16.15
CA LEU A 168 -4.23 -8.79 15.55
C LEU A 168 -3.57 -7.79 14.59
N LEU A 169 -2.33 -7.43 14.89
CA LEU A 169 -1.56 -6.47 14.10
C LEU A 169 -0.36 -7.15 13.45
N LEU A 170 -0.38 -7.24 12.12
CA LEU A 170 0.78 -7.64 11.33
C LEU A 170 1.77 -6.49 11.25
N LEU A 171 3.01 -6.77 11.66
CA LEU A 171 4.08 -5.79 11.83
C LEU A 171 5.27 -6.21 10.98
N GLY A 172 5.61 -5.35 10.02
CA GLY A 172 6.79 -5.56 9.20
C GLY A 172 6.79 -6.85 8.37
N ARG A 173 5.61 -7.48 8.21
CA ARG A 173 5.42 -8.81 7.61
C ARG A 173 6.19 -9.96 8.30
N GLY A 174 6.73 -9.73 9.50
CA GLY A 174 7.58 -10.67 10.23
C GLY A 174 7.12 -10.98 11.65
N ALA A 175 6.10 -10.28 12.15
CA ALA A 175 5.52 -10.52 13.45
C ALA A 175 4.02 -10.20 13.45
N VAL A 176 3.25 -10.99 14.20
CA VAL A 176 1.87 -10.67 14.55
C VAL A 176 1.82 -10.34 16.04
N LEU A 177 1.34 -9.15 16.38
CA LEU A 177 1.07 -8.72 17.74
C LEU A 177 -0.42 -8.91 18.03
N ASP A 178 -0.75 -9.73 19.03
CA ASP A 178 -2.06 -9.67 19.66
C ASP A 178 -2.06 -8.52 20.66
N VAL A 179 -2.80 -7.45 20.35
CA VAL A 179 -2.83 -6.24 21.15
C VAL A 179 -3.48 -6.46 22.52
N ARG A 180 -4.45 -7.38 22.63
CA ARG A 180 -5.17 -7.63 23.89
C ARG A 180 -4.33 -8.37 24.92
N THR A 181 -3.37 -9.17 24.46
CA THR A 181 -2.48 -9.94 25.33
C THR A 181 -1.04 -9.41 25.32
N LEU A 182 -0.71 -8.55 24.35
CA LEU A 182 0.65 -8.13 23.99
C LEU A 182 1.57 -9.30 23.62
N ALA A 183 1.01 -10.45 23.24
CA ALA A 183 1.76 -11.59 22.77
C ALA A 183 2.30 -11.32 21.35
N ILE A 184 3.59 -11.57 21.16
CA ILE A 184 4.28 -11.38 19.88
C ILE A 184 4.58 -12.75 19.27
N GLN A 185 3.95 -13.03 18.14
CA GLN A 185 4.23 -14.22 17.34
C GLN A 185 5.15 -13.81 16.19
N ARG A 186 6.46 -14.07 16.35
CA ARG A 186 7.44 -13.83 15.28
C ARG A 186 7.30 -14.94 14.26
N TYR A 187 7.05 -14.57 13.01
CA TYR A 187 6.80 -15.54 11.96
C TYR A 187 7.08 -14.93 10.59
N ARG A 188 7.80 -15.67 9.74
CA ARG A 188 8.21 -15.24 8.39
C ARG A 188 7.62 -16.18 7.34
N PRO A 189 6.32 -16.03 6.99
CA PRO A 189 5.65 -16.90 6.02
C PRO A 189 6.00 -16.58 4.57
N TYR A 190 7.00 -15.73 4.30
CA TYR A 190 7.20 -15.20 2.95
C TYR A 190 7.59 -16.29 1.93
N GLN A 191 7.83 -17.54 2.35
CA GLN A 191 8.00 -18.69 1.48
C GLN A 191 7.20 -19.91 1.98
N ALA A 192 6.43 -20.52 1.08
CA ALA A 192 5.75 -21.79 1.30
C ALA A 192 5.67 -22.58 -0.02
N ASP A 193 6.01 -23.87 -0.01
CA ASP A 193 5.96 -24.76 -1.19
C ASP A 193 6.63 -24.20 -2.46
N GLY A 194 7.70 -23.41 -2.28
CA GLY A 194 8.44 -22.75 -3.35
C GLY A 194 7.78 -21.48 -3.92
N PHE A 195 6.64 -21.05 -3.38
CA PHE A 195 6.04 -19.74 -3.65
C PHE A 195 6.56 -18.71 -2.66
N SER A 196 6.84 -17.51 -3.16
CA SER A 196 7.23 -16.36 -2.35
C SER A 196 6.10 -15.35 -2.25
N ALA A 197 5.66 -15.01 -1.05
CA ALA A 197 4.73 -13.91 -0.82
C ALA A 197 5.42 -12.54 -0.86
N SER A 198 6.76 -12.50 -0.91
CA SER A 198 7.56 -11.28 -1.03
C SER A 198 7.04 -10.14 -0.12
N ASN A 199 6.64 -9.01 -0.70
CA ASN A 199 6.12 -7.82 -0.04
C ASN A 199 4.59 -7.70 -0.13
N ASP A 200 3.86 -8.79 -0.35
CA ASP A 200 2.40 -8.71 -0.40
C ASP A 200 1.79 -8.37 0.98
N ASP A 201 0.59 -7.84 0.97
CA ASP A 201 -0.17 -7.51 2.17
C ASP A 201 -1.16 -8.63 2.51
N ALA A 202 -1.57 -8.73 3.78
CA ALA A 202 -2.60 -9.69 4.16
C ALA A 202 -3.91 -9.37 3.43
N ARG A 203 -4.47 -10.38 2.75
CA ARG A 203 -5.67 -10.27 1.93
C ARG A 203 -6.91 -10.77 2.65
N ARG A 204 -6.77 -11.82 3.46
CA ARG A 204 -7.85 -12.45 4.23
C ARG A 204 -7.36 -12.97 5.56
N LEU A 205 -8.27 -13.04 6.51
CA LEU A 205 -8.10 -13.72 7.79
C LEU A 205 -9.07 -14.90 7.88
N SER A 206 -8.61 -16.02 8.44
CA SER A 206 -9.44 -17.19 8.68
C SER A 206 -10.54 -16.90 9.71
N PRO A 207 -11.70 -17.59 9.65
CA PRO A 207 -12.81 -17.38 10.59
C PRO A 207 -12.40 -17.49 12.06
N GLY A 208 -11.53 -18.45 12.40
CA GLY A 208 -10.98 -18.66 13.74
C GLY A 208 -9.85 -17.70 14.12
N ARG A 209 -9.48 -16.76 13.23
CA ARG A 209 -8.41 -15.76 13.42
C ARG A 209 -7.04 -16.38 13.71
N SER A 210 -6.81 -17.59 13.22
CA SER A 210 -5.56 -18.33 13.42
C SER A 210 -4.61 -18.20 12.23
N GLN A 211 -5.14 -17.96 11.04
CA GLN A 211 -4.39 -17.93 9.79
C GLN A 211 -4.71 -16.69 8.96
N TYR A 212 -3.73 -16.16 8.25
CA TYR A 212 -3.94 -15.10 7.26
C TYR A 212 -3.36 -15.46 5.90
N VAL A 213 -3.86 -14.82 4.85
CA VAL A 213 -3.54 -15.14 3.46
C VAL A 213 -2.77 -14.01 2.80
N LEU A 214 -1.71 -14.37 2.08
CA LEU A 214 -0.92 -13.49 1.21
C LEU A 214 -0.96 -14.02 -0.24
N LEU A 215 -0.72 -13.17 -1.23
CA LEU A 215 -0.48 -13.61 -2.60
C LEU A 215 0.99 -14.01 -2.78
N GLY A 216 1.20 -15.29 -3.06
CA GLY A 216 2.49 -15.84 -3.44
C GLY A 216 2.68 -15.97 -4.94
N HIS A 217 3.92 -15.83 -5.38
CA HIS A 217 4.33 -16.10 -6.75
C HIS A 217 5.58 -16.97 -6.80
N LYS A 218 5.73 -17.72 -7.90
CA LYS A 218 6.92 -18.49 -8.22
C LYS A 218 7.27 -18.23 -9.68
N SER A 219 8.41 -17.58 -9.90
CA SER A 219 8.94 -17.39 -11.25
C SER A 219 9.60 -18.68 -11.72
N ASN A 220 9.19 -19.18 -12.87
CA ASN A 220 9.88 -20.25 -13.57
C ASN A 220 10.85 -19.62 -14.59
N ARG A 221 12.15 -19.84 -14.39
CA ARG A 221 13.18 -19.25 -15.26
C ARG A 221 13.24 -19.93 -16.63
N ASP A 222 12.83 -21.19 -16.74
CA ASP A 222 13.01 -21.99 -17.95
C ASP A 222 12.03 -21.58 -19.06
N ASP A 223 10.84 -21.13 -18.70
CA ASP A 223 9.78 -20.71 -19.64
C ASP A 223 9.33 -19.24 -19.44
N ASN A 224 10.02 -18.49 -18.56
CA ASN A 224 9.69 -17.11 -18.18
C ASN A 224 8.23 -16.93 -17.72
N THR A 225 7.62 -17.98 -17.16
CA THR A 225 6.26 -17.91 -16.61
C THR A 225 6.27 -17.61 -15.11
N THR A 226 5.13 -17.15 -14.60
CA THR A 226 4.92 -16.94 -13.16
C THR A 226 3.70 -17.74 -12.72
N ALA A 227 3.92 -18.69 -11.82
CA ALA A 227 2.84 -19.39 -11.12
C ALA A 227 2.41 -18.60 -9.89
N TYR A 228 1.14 -18.68 -9.53
CA TYR A 228 0.56 -17.98 -8.38
C TYR A 228 -0.05 -18.96 -7.38
N ALA A 229 -0.01 -18.59 -6.11
CA ALA A 229 -0.66 -19.31 -5.03
C ALA A 229 -1.13 -18.34 -3.95
N LEU A 230 -2.14 -18.74 -3.19
CA LEU A 230 -2.43 -18.10 -1.91
C LEU A 230 -1.53 -18.74 -0.86
N VAL A 231 -0.61 -17.97 -0.29
CA VAL A 231 0.26 -18.42 0.81
C VAL A 231 -0.48 -18.19 2.12
N VAL A 232 -0.75 -19.27 2.84
CA VAL A 232 -1.47 -19.24 4.10
C VAL A 232 -0.46 -19.33 5.24
N ALA A 233 -0.49 -18.33 6.12
CA ALA A 233 0.38 -18.21 7.26
C ALA A 233 -0.36 -18.57 8.55
N ASP A 234 0.18 -19.49 9.34
CA ASP A 234 -0.27 -19.86 10.69
C ASP A 234 0.85 -19.53 11.71
N PRO A 235 0.88 -18.29 12.25
CA PRO A 235 1.94 -17.88 13.15
C PRO A 235 1.91 -18.63 14.49
N GLY A 236 0.73 -19.10 14.91
CA GLY A 236 0.55 -19.84 16.17
C GLY A 236 1.17 -21.23 16.09
N ARG A 237 1.03 -21.91 14.95
CA ARG A 237 1.65 -23.23 14.69
C ARG A 237 3.03 -23.14 14.04
N GLN A 238 3.47 -21.95 13.64
CA GLN A 238 4.71 -21.71 12.88
C GLN A 238 4.72 -22.47 11.54
N LEU A 239 3.57 -22.52 10.87
CA LEU A 239 3.39 -23.26 9.62
C LEU A 239 2.91 -22.33 8.51
N ALA A 240 3.36 -22.62 7.28
CA ALA A 240 2.76 -22.05 6.07
C ALA A 240 2.66 -23.11 5.00
N TYR A 241 1.67 -22.95 4.14
CA TYR A 241 1.45 -23.77 2.96
C TYR A 241 0.90 -22.88 1.84
N ALA A 242 1.08 -23.33 0.61
CA ALA A 242 0.56 -22.64 -0.56
C ALA A 242 -0.69 -23.35 -1.09
N VAL A 243 -1.64 -22.57 -1.60
CA VAL A 243 -2.79 -23.05 -2.37
C VAL A 243 -2.65 -22.52 -3.80
N PRO A 244 -2.02 -23.28 -4.72
CA PRO A 244 -1.78 -22.85 -6.09
C PRO A 244 -3.09 -22.62 -6.86
N PHE A 245 -3.11 -21.62 -7.74
CA PHE A 245 -4.23 -21.40 -8.64
C PHE A 245 -3.76 -20.88 -10.00
N ASP A 246 -4.57 -21.12 -11.02
CA ASP A 246 -4.37 -20.56 -12.35
C ASP A 246 -4.99 -19.16 -12.40
N ARG A 247 -4.14 -18.13 -12.56
CA ARG A 247 -4.53 -16.72 -12.63
C ARG A 247 -5.51 -16.42 -13.76
N LYS A 248 -5.37 -17.06 -14.92
CA LYS A 248 -6.28 -16.86 -16.07
C LYS A 248 -7.62 -17.52 -15.78
N ALA A 249 -7.62 -18.74 -15.24
CA ALA A 249 -8.85 -19.46 -14.89
C ALA A 249 -9.65 -18.74 -13.78
N THR A 250 -8.98 -18.05 -12.86
CA THR A 250 -9.61 -17.24 -11.81
C THR A 250 -9.88 -15.79 -12.25
N ARG A 251 -9.55 -15.42 -13.49
CA ARG A 251 -9.72 -14.07 -14.04
C ARG A 251 -9.10 -12.97 -13.15
N LEU A 252 -8.01 -13.32 -12.46
CA LEU A 252 -7.35 -12.40 -11.54
C LEU A 252 -6.50 -11.40 -12.33
N VAL A 253 -6.98 -10.16 -12.38
CA VAL A 253 -6.36 -9.07 -13.13
C VAL A 253 -5.03 -8.64 -12.50
N ASP A 254 -5.01 -8.38 -11.20
CA ASP A 254 -3.82 -8.01 -10.43
C ASP A 254 -4.01 -8.35 -8.95
N ALA A 255 -3.00 -8.09 -8.12
CA ALA A 255 -3.03 -8.41 -6.70
C ALA A 255 -4.11 -7.62 -5.91
N ASN A 256 -4.48 -6.42 -6.37
CA ASN A 256 -5.50 -5.60 -5.72
C ASN A 256 -6.92 -6.08 -6.02
N ALA A 257 -7.11 -6.89 -7.06
CA ALA A 257 -8.38 -7.54 -7.37
C ALA A 257 -8.71 -8.74 -6.44
N ILE A 258 -7.80 -9.12 -5.54
CA ILE A 258 -8.09 -10.11 -4.48
C ILE A 258 -8.88 -9.42 -3.37
N ASP A 259 -10.17 -9.25 -3.60
CA ASP A 259 -11.14 -8.79 -2.61
C ASP A 259 -11.91 -9.98 -1.99
N ALA A 260 -12.87 -9.66 -1.11
CA ALA A 260 -13.71 -10.65 -0.46
C ALA A 260 -14.51 -11.48 -1.47
N THR A 261 -15.06 -10.84 -2.50
CA THR A 261 -15.93 -11.48 -3.50
C THR A 261 -15.13 -12.46 -4.35
N TRP A 262 -13.97 -12.06 -4.87
CA TRP A 262 -13.09 -12.94 -5.63
C TRP A 262 -12.61 -14.11 -4.78
N PHE A 263 -12.18 -13.84 -3.55
CA PHE A 263 -11.68 -14.88 -2.65
C PHE A 263 -12.77 -15.91 -2.32
N ASP A 264 -13.96 -15.46 -1.91
CA ASP A 264 -15.05 -16.35 -1.48
C ASP A 264 -15.65 -17.14 -2.64
N HIS A 265 -15.51 -16.65 -3.87
CA HIS A 265 -15.91 -17.37 -5.08
C HIS A 265 -14.97 -18.54 -5.40
N HIS A 266 -13.67 -18.37 -5.21
CA HIS A 266 -12.65 -19.34 -5.62
C HIS A 266 -12.14 -20.23 -4.49
N PHE A 267 -12.27 -19.80 -3.24
CA PHE A 267 -11.68 -20.48 -2.09
C PHE A 267 -12.69 -20.60 -0.95
N ALA A 268 -12.43 -21.55 -0.06
CA ALA A 268 -13.23 -21.77 1.14
C ALA A 268 -12.32 -22.19 2.28
N TRP A 269 -12.65 -21.73 3.47
CA TRP A 269 -12.11 -22.27 4.71
C TRP A 269 -12.84 -23.55 5.08
N GLY A 270 -12.08 -24.62 5.32
CA GLY A 270 -12.56 -25.86 5.89
C GLY A 270 -11.75 -26.23 7.14
N ARG A 271 -11.89 -27.48 7.57
CA ARG A 271 -11.02 -28.07 8.59
C ARG A 271 -10.28 -29.27 8.03
N ASP A 272 -9.04 -29.46 8.46
CA ASP A 272 -8.29 -30.69 8.21
C ASP A 272 -8.63 -31.80 9.21
N ASP A 273 -8.00 -32.97 9.05
CA ASP A 273 -8.22 -34.14 9.92
C ASP A 273 -7.82 -33.88 11.39
N SER A 274 -6.99 -32.86 11.65
CA SER A 274 -6.64 -32.42 13.01
C SER A 274 -7.65 -31.43 13.60
N GLY A 275 -8.67 -31.06 12.83
CA GLY A 275 -9.66 -30.05 13.20
C GLY A 275 -9.19 -28.60 13.03
N ALA A 276 -8.00 -28.39 12.44
CA ALA A 276 -7.44 -27.06 12.23
C ALA A 276 -7.96 -26.42 10.94
N GLU A 277 -7.98 -25.10 10.90
CA GLU A 277 -8.44 -24.37 9.71
C GLU A 277 -7.52 -24.68 8.52
N LYS A 278 -8.14 -24.92 7.35
CA LYS A 278 -7.42 -25.17 6.11
C LYS A 278 -8.12 -24.47 4.95
N LEU A 279 -7.37 -23.69 4.18
CA LEU A 279 -7.85 -23.08 2.96
C LEU A 279 -7.80 -24.09 1.83
N VAL A 280 -8.90 -24.19 1.08
CA VAL A 280 -9.00 -25.05 -0.10
C VAL A 280 -9.60 -24.27 -1.26
N ARG A 281 -9.27 -24.67 -2.49
CA ARG A 281 -9.98 -24.18 -3.68
C ARG A 281 -11.38 -24.77 -3.69
N ARG A 282 -12.37 -23.96 -4.06
CA ARG A 282 -13.71 -24.45 -4.37
C ARG A 282 -13.67 -25.24 -5.67
N THR A 283 -14.29 -26.42 -5.66
CA THR A 283 -14.52 -27.21 -6.86
C THR A 283 -15.89 -26.88 -7.43
N GLY A 284 -16.00 -26.80 -8.76
CA GLY A 284 -17.29 -26.55 -9.43
C GLY A 284 -17.89 -25.15 -9.23
N ALA A 285 -17.09 -24.16 -8.82
CA ALA A 285 -17.55 -22.77 -8.79
C ALA A 285 -17.96 -22.33 -10.21
N PRO A 286 -19.07 -21.59 -10.38
CA PRO A 286 -19.44 -21.06 -11.68
C PRO A 286 -18.34 -20.13 -12.22
N PRO A 287 -18.26 -19.87 -13.54
CA PRO A 287 -17.27 -18.94 -14.08
C PRO A 287 -17.38 -17.56 -13.44
N TYR A 288 -16.28 -17.04 -12.90
CA TYR A 288 -16.22 -15.70 -12.31
C TYR A 288 -16.51 -14.65 -13.39
N PRO A 289 -17.27 -13.57 -13.16
CA PRO A 289 -17.56 -12.58 -14.21
C PRO A 289 -16.26 -11.96 -14.77
N ARG A 290 -16.25 -11.62 -16.07
CA ARG A 290 -15.18 -10.78 -16.62
C ARG A 290 -15.51 -9.33 -16.28
N LEU A 291 -14.55 -8.67 -15.64
CA LEU A 291 -14.66 -7.27 -15.24
C LEU A 291 -13.61 -6.48 -16.01
N GLY A 292 -13.93 -5.23 -16.33
CA GLY A 292 -12.95 -4.30 -16.86
C GLY A 292 -12.05 -3.73 -15.77
N ARG A 293 -10.93 -3.15 -16.18
CA ARG A 293 -9.88 -2.61 -15.30
C ARG A 293 -9.57 -1.16 -15.65
N ILE A 294 -9.30 -0.35 -14.63
CA ILE A 294 -8.78 1.00 -14.85
C ILE A 294 -7.26 0.92 -14.84
N VAL A 295 -6.63 1.34 -15.93
CA VAL A 295 -5.19 1.50 -16.06
C VAL A 295 -4.87 2.98 -15.96
N GLN A 296 -4.01 3.33 -15.00
CA GLN A 296 -3.59 4.71 -14.79
C GLN A 296 -2.18 4.91 -15.36
N PHE A 297 -2.00 5.98 -16.14
CA PHE A 297 -0.74 6.42 -16.70
C PHE A 297 -0.37 7.77 -16.06
N GLY A 298 0.59 7.76 -15.13
CA GLY A 298 0.94 8.95 -14.36
C GLY A 298 -0.16 9.36 -13.36
N SER A 299 -0.24 10.64 -13.00
CA SER A 299 -1.16 11.12 -11.95
C SER A 299 -2.60 11.35 -12.43
N VAL A 300 -2.81 11.54 -13.74
CA VAL A 300 -4.06 12.14 -14.27
C VAL A 300 -4.63 11.45 -15.49
N MET A 301 -3.86 10.65 -16.23
CA MET A 301 -4.41 9.88 -17.35
C MET A 301 -4.85 8.51 -16.87
N ALA A 302 -6.06 8.10 -17.27
CA ALA A 302 -6.51 6.74 -17.08
C ALA A 302 -7.36 6.25 -18.24
N GLN A 303 -7.39 4.93 -18.38
CA GLN A 303 -8.17 4.23 -19.37
C GLN A 303 -8.93 3.10 -18.67
N TYR A 304 -10.15 2.84 -19.11
CA TYR A 304 -10.92 1.67 -18.71
C TYR A 304 -10.85 0.63 -19.82
N HIS A 305 -10.31 -0.54 -19.49
CA HIS A 305 -10.00 -1.63 -20.41
C HIS A 305 -10.96 -2.79 -20.16
N LEU A 306 -11.48 -3.37 -21.24
CA LEU A 306 -12.24 -4.61 -21.29
C LEU A 306 -11.50 -5.56 -22.22
N ASP A 307 -10.75 -6.49 -21.64
CA ASP A 307 -9.95 -7.48 -22.37
C ASP A 307 -10.83 -8.65 -22.88
N GLU A 308 -10.36 -9.36 -23.90
CA GLU A 308 -11.08 -10.50 -24.54
C GLU A 308 -12.48 -10.12 -25.05
N ALA A 309 -12.63 -8.87 -25.46
CA ALA A 309 -13.87 -8.29 -25.96
C ALA A 309 -14.16 -8.69 -27.41
N THR A 310 -15.44 -8.87 -27.70
CA THR A 310 -15.96 -8.93 -29.07
C THR A 310 -16.40 -7.53 -29.53
N PRO A 311 -16.51 -7.26 -30.85
CA PRO A 311 -16.99 -5.95 -31.34
C PRO A 311 -18.34 -5.51 -30.74
N PRO A 312 -19.34 -6.40 -30.53
CA PRO A 312 -20.58 -6.05 -29.83
C PRO A 312 -20.41 -5.50 -28.41
N LEU A 313 -19.33 -5.83 -27.68
CA LEU A 313 -19.11 -5.28 -26.34
C LEU A 313 -18.89 -3.76 -26.36
N GLN A 314 -18.28 -3.22 -27.42
CA GLN A 314 -18.13 -1.77 -27.59
C GLN A 314 -19.51 -1.10 -27.66
N GLN A 315 -20.46 -1.70 -28.38
CA GLN A 315 -21.81 -1.18 -28.52
C GLN A 315 -22.61 -1.31 -27.22
N ALA A 316 -22.43 -2.40 -26.47
CA ALA A 316 -23.04 -2.57 -25.15
C ALA A 316 -22.55 -1.50 -24.17
N LEU A 317 -21.24 -1.23 -24.13
CA LEU A 317 -20.70 -0.15 -23.30
C LEU A 317 -21.19 1.22 -23.78
N LEU A 318 -21.25 1.48 -25.09
CA LEU A 318 -21.80 2.74 -25.62
C LEU A 318 -23.25 2.94 -25.17
N ALA A 319 -24.11 1.94 -25.35
CA ALA A 319 -25.51 2.01 -24.95
C ALA A 319 -25.66 2.28 -23.45
N PHE A 320 -24.87 1.59 -22.62
CA PHE A 320 -24.83 1.84 -21.18
C PHE A 320 -24.42 3.28 -20.83
N LEU A 321 -23.40 3.83 -21.49
CA LEU A 321 -22.96 5.21 -21.26
C LEU A 321 -24.02 6.23 -21.71
N VAL A 322 -24.72 5.97 -22.82
CA VAL A 322 -25.81 6.82 -23.30
C VAL A 322 -26.96 6.84 -22.29
N GLU A 323 -27.37 5.65 -21.82
CA GLU A 323 -28.51 5.51 -20.90
C GLU A 323 -28.20 6.02 -19.49
N ARG A 324 -27.04 5.65 -18.93
CA ARG A 324 -26.74 5.88 -17.51
C ARG A 324 -25.94 7.15 -17.23
N PHE A 325 -25.20 7.63 -18.22
CA PHE A 325 -24.27 8.76 -18.07
C PHE A 325 -24.59 9.93 -19.01
N ASP A 326 -25.75 9.90 -19.68
CA ASP A 326 -26.22 10.87 -20.67
C ASP A 326 -25.17 11.13 -21.78
N ALA A 327 -24.42 10.09 -22.14
CA ALA A 327 -23.38 10.21 -23.15
C ALA A 327 -24.00 10.59 -24.51
N ARG A 328 -23.37 11.54 -25.20
CA ARG A 328 -23.75 11.93 -26.56
C ARG A 328 -22.62 11.63 -27.52
N VAL A 329 -22.91 10.86 -28.56
CA VAL A 329 -21.96 10.61 -29.65
C VAL A 329 -21.64 11.94 -30.34
N LEU A 330 -20.35 12.21 -30.51
CA LEU A 330 -19.85 13.38 -31.21
C LEU A 330 -19.59 13.02 -32.68
N PRO A 331 -19.67 13.99 -33.60
CA PRO A 331 -19.26 13.78 -34.98
C PRO A 331 -17.80 13.33 -35.04
N SER A 332 -17.50 12.34 -35.88
CA SER A 332 -16.13 11.89 -36.12
C SER A 332 -15.25 13.08 -36.53
N ARG A 333 -14.12 13.28 -35.84
CA ARG A 333 -13.13 14.28 -36.24
C ARG A 333 -12.36 13.76 -37.44
N THR A 334 -12.47 14.44 -38.57
CA THR A 334 -11.87 14.10 -39.87
C THR A 334 -10.34 14.08 -39.92
N ALA A 335 -9.64 14.29 -38.79
CA ALA A 335 -8.18 14.31 -38.67
C ALA A 335 -7.61 13.09 -37.91
N ASP A 336 -8.45 12.11 -37.54
CA ASP A 336 -7.95 10.84 -37.02
C ASP A 336 -7.37 10.04 -38.21
N VAL A 337 -6.04 10.04 -38.30
CA VAL A 337 -5.28 9.25 -39.28
C VAL A 337 -5.78 7.80 -39.25
N PRO A 338 -6.16 7.21 -40.40
CA PRO A 338 -6.54 5.81 -40.49
C PRO A 338 -5.28 4.94 -40.38
N ASP A 339 -4.70 4.87 -39.18
CA ASP A 339 -3.67 3.90 -38.86
C ASP A 339 -3.90 3.38 -37.44
N THR A 340 -4.89 2.49 -37.33
CA THR A 340 -4.94 1.35 -36.42
C THR A 340 -6.29 0.69 -36.65
N SER A 341 -6.31 -0.62 -36.85
CA SER A 341 -7.40 -1.47 -37.38
C SER A 341 -8.72 -1.49 -36.58
N GLY A 342 -8.97 -0.55 -35.68
CA GLY A 342 -10.10 -0.54 -34.74
C GLY A 342 -11.25 0.42 -35.09
N THR A 343 -12.36 0.29 -34.35
CA THR A 343 -13.49 1.24 -34.40
C THR A 343 -13.35 2.26 -33.28
N LEU A 344 -13.37 3.56 -33.60
CA LEU A 344 -13.26 4.66 -32.64
C LEU A 344 -14.56 5.49 -32.63
N ILE A 345 -15.10 5.73 -31.43
CA ILE A 345 -16.29 6.54 -31.19
C ILE A 345 -15.94 7.65 -30.23
N TRP A 346 -16.13 8.90 -30.66
CA TRP A 346 -16.03 10.05 -29.78
C TRP A 346 -17.37 10.28 -29.10
N LEU A 347 -17.36 10.50 -27.79
CA LEU A 347 -18.56 10.77 -27.02
C LEU A 347 -18.29 11.87 -25.99
N ARG A 348 -19.37 12.55 -25.55
CA ARG A 348 -19.32 13.55 -24.50
C ARG A 348 -20.18 13.11 -23.33
N MET A 349 -19.63 13.12 -22.12
CA MET A 349 -20.37 12.93 -20.86
C MET A 349 -20.25 14.21 -20.03
N GLY A 350 -21.36 14.94 -19.88
CA GLY A 350 -21.33 16.27 -19.28
C GLY A 350 -20.49 17.27 -20.11
N ALA A 351 -19.51 17.92 -19.46
CA ALA A 351 -18.59 18.85 -20.12
C ALA A 351 -17.40 18.15 -20.81
N GLN A 352 -17.16 16.87 -20.51
CA GLN A 352 -15.91 16.17 -20.86
C GLN A 352 -16.07 15.27 -22.08
N ALA A 353 -15.04 15.24 -22.93
CA ALA A 353 -14.97 14.38 -24.11
C ALA A 353 -14.23 13.08 -23.80
N TYR A 354 -14.67 11.99 -24.41
CA TYR A 354 -14.10 10.66 -24.26
C TYR A 354 -13.97 9.97 -25.61
N LYS A 355 -13.08 8.98 -25.66
CA LYS A 355 -12.82 8.07 -26.77
C LYS A 355 -13.21 6.67 -26.32
N LEU A 356 -14.12 6.04 -27.06
CA LEU A 356 -14.47 4.64 -26.94
C LEU A 356 -13.93 3.88 -28.15
N ARG A 357 -12.92 3.05 -27.95
CA ARG A 357 -12.20 2.32 -29.02
C ARG A 357 -12.40 0.82 -28.87
N PHE A 358 -12.52 0.11 -29.98
CA PHE A 358 -12.33 -1.33 -30.04
C PHE A 358 -11.05 -1.63 -30.83
N ASP A 359 -10.15 -2.40 -30.24
CA ASP A 359 -8.94 -2.92 -30.89
C ASP A 359 -9.14 -4.38 -31.27
N PRO A 360 -9.23 -4.74 -32.57
CA PRO A 360 -9.39 -6.14 -32.96
C PRO A 360 -8.12 -6.98 -32.80
N LYS A 361 -6.93 -6.34 -32.76
CA LYS A 361 -5.68 -7.07 -32.61
C LYS A 361 -5.54 -7.59 -31.18
N ASP A 362 -5.81 -6.70 -30.22
CA ASP A 362 -5.72 -7.02 -28.79
C ASP A 362 -7.05 -7.52 -28.21
N ARG A 363 -8.12 -7.50 -29.00
CA ARG A 363 -9.51 -7.87 -28.63
C ARG A 363 -9.92 -7.11 -27.37
N GLU A 364 -9.82 -5.79 -27.46
CA GLU A 364 -9.95 -4.92 -26.29
C GLU A 364 -10.91 -3.76 -26.58
N VAL A 365 -11.82 -3.49 -25.63
CA VAL A 365 -12.60 -2.24 -25.62
C VAL A 365 -11.99 -1.28 -24.61
N LEU A 366 -11.74 -0.05 -25.05
CA LEU A 366 -11.08 0.99 -24.28
C LEU A 366 -11.96 2.24 -24.19
N LEU A 367 -12.24 2.68 -22.98
CA LEU A 367 -12.78 4.01 -22.72
C LEU A 367 -11.67 4.89 -22.12
N SER A 368 -11.40 6.03 -22.75
CA SER A 368 -10.36 6.96 -22.32
C SER A 368 -10.83 8.40 -22.54
N PHE A 369 -10.12 9.36 -21.97
CA PHE A 369 -10.29 10.79 -22.28
C PHE A 369 -9.00 11.34 -22.88
N PRO A 370 -9.07 12.29 -23.83
CA PRO A 370 -7.88 12.97 -24.32
C PRO A 370 -7.22 13.72 -23.17
N SER A 371 -5.89 13.88 -23.21
CA SER A 371 -5.22 14.79 -22.28
C SER A 371 -5.74 16.20 -22.49
N VAL A 372 -6.23 16.81 -21.41
CA VAL A 372 -6.75 18.18 -21.37
C VAL A 372 -6.03 18.93 -20.26
N ARG A 373 -6.45 20.15 -19.92
CA ARG A 373 -5.85 20.90 -18.80
C ARG A 373 -6.01 20.11 -17.49
N LEU A 374 -5.06 20.25 -16.56
CA LEU A 374 -4.97 19.45 -15.32
C LEU A 374 -6.25 19.47 -14.47
N ASP A 375 -6.97 20.58 -14.45
CA ASP A 375 -8.24 20.76 -13.73
C ASP A 375 -9.40 19.98 -14.37
N GLU A 376 -9.45 19.95 -15.71
CA GLU A 376 -10.44 19.17 -16.48
C GLU A 376 -10.15 17.66 -16.44
N GLU A 377 -8.88 17.27 -16.27
CA GLU A 377 -8.46 15.86 -16.16
C GLU A 377 -8.93 15.19 -14.87
N ALA A 378 -8.98 15.90 -13.74
CA ALA A 378 -9.45 15.35 -12.47
C ALA A 378 -10.94 14.97 -12.53
N ASP A 379 -11.77 15.86 -13.10
CA ASP A 379 -13.20 15.61 -13.31
C ASP A 379 -13.43 14.51 -14.34
N ALA A 380 -12.67 14.52 -15.45
CA ALA A 380 -12.77 13.50 -16.47
C ALA A 380 -12.41 12.11 -15.92
N TYR A 381 -11.38 12.02 -15.08
CA TYR A 381 -10.98 10.80 -14.39
C TYR A 381 -12.03 10.32 -13.39
N ALA A 382 -12.56 11.21 -12.54
CA ALA A 382 -13.60 10.85 -11.57
C ALA A 382 -14.83 10.26 -12.27
N ARG A 383 -15.25 10.87 -13.39
CA ARG A 383 -16.37 10.41 -14.20
C ARG A 383 -16.07 9.10 -14.96
N LEU A 384 -14.84 8.93 -15.48
CA LEU A 384 -14.39 7.64 -16.06
C LEU A 384 -14.50 6.52 -15.01
N LYS A 385 -14.01 6.78 -13.80
CA LYS A 385 -14.00 5.82 -12.70
C LYS A 385 -15.42 5.44 -12.28
N GLU A 386 -16.31 6.41 -12.17
CA GLU A 386 -17.74 6.17 -11.89
C GLU A 386 -18.38 5.29 -12.97
N ALA A 387 -18.16 5.59 -14.26
CA ALA A 387 -18.68 4.81 -15.38
C ALA A 387 -18.12 3.37 -15.40
N ALA A 388 -16.82 3.21 -15.19
CA ALA A 388 -16.17 1.91 -15.11
C ALA A 388 -16.72 1.06 -13.95
N GLN A 389 -16.87 1.64 -12.76
CA GLN A 389 -17.44 0.95 -11.59
C GLN A 389 -18.88 0.53 -11.84
N ALA A 390 -19.70 1.41 -12.42
CA ALA A 390 -21.10 1.12 -12.71
C ALA A 390 -21.25 0.05 -13.80
N PHE A 391 -20.43 0.07 -14.85
CA PHE A 391 -20.46 -0.98 -15.87
C PHE A 391 -19.94 -2.32 -15.33
N ASN A 392 -18.90 -2.31 -14.49
CA ASN A 392 -18.45 -3.53 -13.79
C ASN A 392 -19.54 -4.13 -12.91
N ALA A 393 -20.39 -3.32 -12.28
CA ALA A 393 -21.54 -3.83 -11.54
C ALA A 393 -22.54 -4.56 -12.45
N VAL A 394 -22.76 -4.07 -13.69
CA VAL A 394 -23.57 -4.76 -14.71
C VAL A 394 -22.91 -6.08 -15.11
N LEU A 395 -21.63 -6.07 -15.45
CA LEU A 395 -20.87 -7.27 -15.83
C LEU A 395 -20.85 -8.32 -14.72
N ALA A 396 -20.77 -7.90 -13.46
CA ALA A 396 -20.78 -8.78 -12.29
C ALA A 396 -22.08 -9.59 -12.16
N THR A 397 -23.19 -9.12 -12.72
CA THR A 397 -24.46 -9.87 -12.76
C THR A 397 -24.47 -11.00 -13.80
N GLY A 398 -23.44 -11.07 -14.66
CA GLY A 398 -23.38 -11.97 -15.81
C GLY A 398 -23.98 -11.40 -17.10
N GLN A 399 -24.53 -10.18 -17.05
CA GLN A 399 -24.95 -9.47 -18.26
C GLN A 399 -23.76 -9.23 -19.19
N HIS A 400 -23.96 -9.40 -20.50
CA HIS A 400 -22.93 -9.29 -21.55
C HIS A 400 -21.82 -10.32 -21.48
N ARG A 401 -21.97 -11.40 -20.71
CA ARG A 401 -20.97 -12.47 -20.61
C ARG A 401 -20.62 -13.09 -21.97
N ASP A 402 -21.62 -13.23 -22.84
CA ASP A 402 -21.55 -13.71 -24.21
C ASP A 402 -20.84 -12.76 -25.18
N LEU A 403 -20.59 -11.51 -24.77
CA LEU A 403 -19.85 -10.52 -25.56
C LEU A 403 -18.34 -10.54 -25.29
N PHE A 404 -17.88 -11.48 -24.45
CA PHE A 404 -16.48 -11.80 -24.31
C PHE A 404 -16.19 -13.13 -24.98
N ASP A 405 -15.04 -13.22 -25.62
CA ASP A 405 -14.58 -14.48 -26.14
C ASP A 405 -13.92 -15.30 -25.03
N ASP A 406 -14.30 -16.57 -24.90
CA ASP A 406 -13.65 -17.52 -23.98
C ASP A 406 -12.49 -18.30 -24.64
N ALA A 407 -12.15 -17.97 -25.89
CA ALA A 407 -11.01 -18.55 -26.58
C ALA A 407 -9.68 -17.96 -26.05
N PRO A 408 -8.68 -18.80 -25.69
CA PRO A 408 -7.43 -18.31 -25.14
C PRO A 408 -6.79 -17.30 -26.09
N ALA A 409 -6.44 -16.12 -25.55
CA ALA A 409 -5.61 -15.15 -26.27
C ALA A 409 -4.33 -15.86 -26.75
N LYS A 410 -4.07 -15.78 -28.07
CA LYS A 410 -2.93 -16.42 -28.71
C LYS A 410 -1.60 -15.83 -28.26
#